data_AF-A0AAU3I5S9-F1
#
_entry.id   AF-A0AAU3I5S9-F1
#
_cell.length_a   1.000
_cell.length_b   1.000
_cell.length_c   1.000
_cell.angle_alpha   90.00
_cell.angle_beta   90.00
_cell.angle_gamma   90.00
#
_symmetry.space_group_name_H-M   'P 1'
#
loop_
_entity.id
_entity.type
_entity.pdbx_description
1 polymer ?
#
loop_
_entity_poly.entity_id
_entity_poly.type
_entity_poly.pdbx_seq_one_letter_code
_entity_poly.pdbx_strand_id
1 'polypeptide(L)'
;MMILASTASAGTTWPSSFLVVAAVLVSGLLLAGPALRRRYPVAWWLLFGLPVACCRVIRTWRPLMAGCGLAVSRRPALTVVSGLVGKGAPPPQPLVPRFGFIRPTAGGFWLLARLLPGQVPDDFVKAAPAMAEAWGMHAVRVAPQKPGTVRITASVTDPLAYPRIPKQRGPVHLLRVAVGALETGAAWVIDLRRIPHWLIVGATRSGKSTLINALVAGLAPQPVALVGVDCKGGMELSLYEPRLSALATNREQAVRLLAALVDLTLDRMTVCRAARVRNIWGLPEQERPLPVVVIVDEIAELFLIASRNEKDEAHAAGTALIRLAQLGAALGVFLVVAGQRVGSDLGPGVTALRAQLGGRVCHRVADPGTAEMALGDLNPDALKAAQAITPEQAGTAVLASGDGWERARSHLITEADAEAIAAEYAHLTPHLSELLDAK
;
A
#
# COMPACT_ATOMS: atom_id res chain seq x y z
N MET A 1 -30.06 67.24 -40.23
CA MET A 1 -29.12 67.46 -39.11
C MET A 1 -29.64 66.66 -37.92
N MET A 2 -28.83 65.72 -37.43
CA MET A 2 -29.00 64.83 -36.26
C MET A 2 -30.25 63.93 -36.17
N ILE A 3 -30.03 62.68 -36.59
CA ILE A 3 -30.72 61.48 -36.10
C ILE A 3 -30.18 61.19 -34.69
N LEU A 4 -31.05 61.21 -33.67
CA LEU A 4 -30.77 60.64 -32.35
C LEU A 4 -31.72 59.47 -32.13
N ALA A 5 -31.27 58.29 -32.55
CA ALA A 5 -31.88 57.03 -32.20
C ALA A 5 -31.58 56.73 -30.73
N SER A 6 -32.63 56.69 -29.91
CA SER A 6 -32.60 56.19 -28.55
C SER A 6 -32.29 54.69 -28.59
N THR A 7 -31.08 54.32 -28.16
CA THR A 7 -30.69 52.93 -27.92
C THR A 7 -31.23 52.50 -26.56
N ALA A 8 -32.29 51.69 -26.57
CA ALA A 8 -32.74 50.97 -25.40
C ALA A 8 -31.63 50.03 -24.89
N SER A 9 -31.03 50.37 -23.75
CA SER A 9 -30.16 49.47 -23.01
C SER A 9 -31.02 48.37 -22.39
N ALA A 10 -31.03 47.18 -22.98
CA ALA A 10 -31.58 45.98 -22.37
C ALA A 10 -30.69 45.56 -21.19
N GLY A 11 -30.89 46.22 -20.04
CA GLY A 11 -30.38 45.75 -18.77
C GLY A 11 -31.21 44.55 -18.33
N THR A 12 -30.67 43.35 -18.48
CA THR A 12 -31.18 42.13 -17.84
C THR A 12 -31.11 42.29 -16.32
N THR A 13 -32.17 42.84 -15.74
CA THR A 13 -32.37 42.88 -14.29
C THR A 13 -32.92 41.53 -13.87
N TRP A 14 -32.11 40.76 -13.15
CA TRP A 14 -32.58 39.53 -12.52
C TRP A 14 -33.73 39.88 -11.57
N PRO A 15 -34.89 39.19 -11.62
CA PRO A 15 -36.00 39.49 -10.72
C PRO A 15 -35.53 39.41 -9.27
N SER A 16 -35.89 40.41 -8.45
CA SER A 16 -35.46 40.56 -7.05
C SER A 16 -35.72 39.31 -6.19
N SER A 17 -36.75 38.52 -6.54
CA SER A 17 -37.05 37.22 -5.94
C SER A 17 -35.94 36.19 -6.13
N PHE A 18 -35.24 36.17 -7.27
CA PHE A 18 -34.10 35.28 -7.50
C PHE A 18 -32.90 35.64 -6.62
N LEU A 19 -32.64 36.95 -6.43
CA LEU A 19 -31.56 37.42 -5.57
C LEU A 19 -31.84 37.10 -4.09
N VAL A 20 -33.09 37.23 -3.65
CA VAL A 20 -33.50 36.87 -2.28
C VAL A 20 -33.41 35.37 -2.04
N VAL A 21 -33.89 34.54 -2.97
CA VAL A 21 -33.78 33.07 -2.87
C VAL A 21 -32.32 32.63 -2.90
N ALA A 22 -31.49 33.20 -3.77
CA ALA A 22 -30.06 32.94 -3.81
C ALA A 22 -29.36 33.35 -2.51
N ALA A 23 -29.70 34.52 -1.95
CA ALA A 23 -29.16 34.98 -0.67
C ALA A 23 -29.56 34.07 0.49
N VAL A 24 -30.82 33.64 0.58
CA VAL A 24 -31.30 32.71 1.61
C VAL A 24 -30.62 31.34 1.48
N LEU A 25 -30.47 30.82 0.26
CA LEU A 25 -29.75 29.57 0.01
C LEU A 25 -28.28 29.67 0.38
N VAL A 26 -27.60 30.77 0.01
CA VAL A 26 -26.19 31.02 0.34
C VAL A 26 -26.00 31.18 1.84
N SER A 27 -26.85 31.96 2.52
CA SER A 27 -26.83 32.12 3.98
C SER A 27 -27.12 30.81 4.70
N GLY A 28 -28.08 30.01 4.21
CA GLY A 28 -28.35 28.67 4.71
C GLY A 28 -27.16 27.73 4.55
N LEU A 29 -26.48 27.77 3.39
CA LEU A 29 -25.27 26.99 3.14
C LEU A 29 -24.08 27.45 3.99
N LEU A 30 -23.97 28.74 4.29
CA LEU A 30 -22.91 29.31 5.15
C LEU A 30 -23.11 28.93 6.62
N LEU A 31 -24.35 28.94 7.11
CA LEU A 31 -24.69 28.61 8.50
C LEU A 31 -24.70 27.10 8.74
N ALA A 32 -25.35 26.32 7.87
CA ALA A 32 -25.47 24.87 8.03
C ALA A 32 -24.30 24.09 7.39
N GLY A 33 -23.56 24.69 6.46
CA GLY A 33 -22.48 24.04 5.71
C GLY A 33 -21.37 23.44 6.58
N PRO A 34 -20.86 24.13 7.61
CA PRO A 34 -19.87 23.55 8.52
C PRO A 34 -20.39 22.30 9.25
N ALA A 35 -21.65 22.30 9.67
CA ALA A 35 -22.29 21.17 10.33
C ALA A 35 -22.55 20.00 9.35
N LEU A 36 -23.05 20.29 8.15
CA LEU A 36 -23.24 19.33 7.05
C LEU A 36 -21.92 18.70 6.61
N ARG A 37 -20.84 19.49 6.51
CA ARG A 37 -19.49 19.01 6.19
C ARG A 37 -18.95 18.04 7.24
N ARG A 38 -19.23 18.29 8.53
CA ARG A 38 -18.84 17.37 9.62
C ARG A 38 -19.66 16.08 9.61
N ARG A 39 -20.98 16.18 9.37
CA ARG A 39 -21.90 15.03 9.43
C ARG A 39 -21.83 14.14 8.19
N TYR A 40 -21.67 14.72 7.00
CA TYR A 40 -21.63 14.01 5.73
C TYR A 40 -20.42 14.44 4.87
N PRO A 41 -19.19 14.15 5.33
CA PRO A 41 -17.97 14.68 4.69
C PRO A 41 -17.80 14.23 3.24
N VAL A 42 -18.20 12.99 2.92
CA VAL A 42 -18.09 12.44 1.55
C VAL A 42 -19.11 13.09 0.62
N ALA A 43 -20.36 13.23 1.05
CA ALA A 43 -21.40 13.87 0.22
C ALA A 43 -21.07 15.36 0.00
N TRP A 44 -20.62 16.04 1.05
CA TRP A 44 -20.16 17.43 0.95
C TRP A 44 -19.00 17.59 -0.05
N TRP A 45 -18.01 16.71 0.03
CA TRP A 45 -16.90 16.68 -0.93
C TRP A 45 -17.39 16.49 -2.36
N LEU A 46 -18.22 15.48 -2.62
CA LEU A 46 -18.70 15.17 -3.98
C LEU A 46 -19.57 16.28 -4.58
N LEU A 47 -20.41 16.93 -3.76
CA LEU A 47 -21.34 17.96 -4.22
C LEU A 47 -20.69 19.33 -4.41
N PHE A 48 -19.78 19.73 -3.52
CA PHE A 48 -19.24 21.10 -3.50
C PHE A 48 -17.73 21.15 -3.70
N GLY A 49 -16.98 20.26 -3.04
CA GLY A 49 -15.52 20.29 -3.09
C GLY A 49 -14.95 19.84 -4.45
N LEU A 50 -15.46 18.73 -4.98
CA LEU A 50 -15.01 18.16 -6.24
C LEU A 50 -15.24 19.10 -7.43
N PRO A 51 -16.41 19.75 -7.63
CA PRO A 51 -16.59 20.73 -8.71
C PRO A 51 -15.59 21.88 -8.63
N VAL A 52 -15.35 22.42 -7.43
CA VAL A 52 -14.37 23.49 -7.22
C VAL A 52 -12.96 23.02 -7.58
N ALA A 53 -12.57 21.82 -7.15
CA ALA A 53 -11.27 21.23 -7.46
C ALA A 53 -11.13 20.97 -8.97
N CYS A 54 -12.14 20.43 -9.64
CA CYS A 54 -12.16 20.25 -11.09
C CYS A 54 -11.97 21.58 -11.83
N CYS A 55 -12.67 22.64 -11.42
CA CYS A 55 -12.50 23.98 -11.99
C CYS A 55 -11.08 24.49 -11.80
N ARG A 56 -10.47 24.30 -10.63
CA ARG A 56 -9.07 24.65 -10.38
C ARG A 56 -8.13 23.88 -11.30
N VAL A 57 -8.27 22.55 -11.38
CA VAL A 57 -7.47 21.70 -12.26
C VAL A 57 -7.56 22.19 -13.70
N ILE A 58 -8.77 22.36 -14.25
CA ILE A 58 -8.98 22.81 -15.64
C ILE A 58 -8.35 24.19 -15.88
N ARG A 59 -8.52 25.13 -14.95
CA ARG A 59 -8.02 26.50 -15.07
C ARG A 59 -6.49 26.59 -14.93
N THR A 60 -5.90 25.81 -14.03
CA THR A 60 -4.46 25.88 -13.73
C THR A 60 -3.61 24.89 -14.53
N TRP A 61 -4.20 23.90 -15.20
CA TRP A 61 -3.44 22.84 -15.87
C TRP A 61 -2.34 23.36 -16.80
N ARG A 62 -2.71 24.17 -17.80
CA ARG A 62 -1.77 24.73 -18.78
C ARG A 62 -0.63 25.54 -18.15
N PRO A 63 -0.90 26.59 -17.35
CA PRO A 63 0.16 27.38 -16.74
C PRO A 63 1.01 26.57 -15.77
N LEU A 64 0.41 25.62 -15.05
CA LEU A 64 1.14 24.75 -14.12
C LEU A 64 2.09 23.81 -14.87
N MET A 65 1.63 23.13 -15.93
CA MET A 65 2.48 22.24 -16.72
C MET A 65 3.64 23.02 -17.35
N ALA A 66 3.40 24.23 -17.86
CA ALA A 66 4.46 25.08 -18.39
C ALA A 66 5.44 25.54 -17.30
N GLY A 67 4.94 25.99 -16.15
CA GLY A 67 5.76 26.48 -15.03
C GLY A 67 6.61 25.39 -14.37
N CYS A 68 6.13 24.14 -14.38
CA CYS A 68 6.89 22.99 -13.87
C CYS A 68 7.82 22.36 -14.91
N GLY A 69 8.02 22.98 -16.09
CA GLY A 69 8.89 22.45 -17.14
C GLY A 69 8.32 21.21 -17.86
N LEU A 70 7.04 20.90 -17.66
CA LEU A 70 6.34 19.79 -18.30
C LEU A 70 5.77 20.17 -19.67
N ALA A 71 6.23 21.26 -20.30
CA ALA A 71 5.78 21.64 -21.63
C ALA A 71 6.93 21.48 -22.64
N VAL A 72 6.62 20.88 -23.80
CA VAL A 72 7.62 20.64 -24.86
C VAL A 72 7.44 21.68 -25.97
N SER A 73 8.54 22.30 -26.40
CA SER A 73 8.53 23.19 -27.56
C SER A 73 8.33 22.40 -28.85
N ARG A 74 7.56 22.94 -29.79
CA ARG A 74 7.17 22.23 -31.02
C ARG A 74 8.31 22.00 -32.04
N ARG A 75 9.56 22.42 -31.81
CA ARG A 75 10.69 22.15 -32.73
C ARG A 75 12.07 22.02 -32.06
N PRO A 76 12.93 21.09 -32.52
CA PRO A 76 14.37 21.13 -32.33
C PRO A 76 15.07 21.98 -33.43
N ALA A 77 16.06 22.77 -33.04
CA ALA A 77 17.27 23.17 -33.79
C ALA A 77 17.22 23.74 -35.25
N LEU A 78 16.08 24.03 -35.87
CA LEU A 78 16.02 24.59 -37.25
C LEU A 78 15.74 26.10 -37.34
N THR A 79 15.91 26.84 -36.24
CA THR A 79 15.80 28.31 -36.19
C THR A 79 17.12 28.98 -35.75
N VAL A 80 18.26 28.40 -36.13
CA VAL A 80 19.58 29.07 -36.07
C VAL A 80 20.28 29.01 -37.44
N VAL A 81 19.52 28.97 -38.53
CA VAL A 81 20.04 29.32 -39.86
C VAL A 81 19.03 30.25 -40.51
N SER A 82 19.53 31.40 -40.94
CA SER A 82 18.84 32.48 -41.65
C SER A 82 17.98 33.40 -40.78
N GLY A 83 18.48 34.63 -40.61
CA GLY A 83 17.80 35.77 -40.02
C GLY A 83 16.58 36.25 -40.82
N LEU A 84 15.57 35.38 -40.94
CA LEU A 84 14.25 35.71 -41.44
C LEU A 84 13.27 35.71 -40.26
N VAL A 85 13.36 36.75 -39.43
CA VAL A 85 12.23 37.16 -38.58
C VAL A 85 11.23 37.88 -39.49
N GLY A 86 10.52 37.09 -40.28
CA GLY A 86 9.39 37.54 -41.09
C GLY A 86 8.10 37.45 -40.28
N LYS A 87 7.50 38.62 -40.00
CA LYS A 87 6.09 38.85 -39.64
C LYS A 87 5.57 38.16 -38.39
N GLY A 88 5.50 38.90 -37.27
CA GLY A 88 4.36 39.01 -36.34
C GLY A 88 3.62 37.74 -35.85
N ALA A 89 4.14 36.54 -36.09
CA ALA A 89 3.52 35.31 -35.70
C ALA A 89 3.73 35.15 -34.18
N PRO A 90 2.66 34.93 -33.40
CA PRO A 90 2.81 34.72 -31.98
C PRO A 90 3.75 33.53 -31.73
N PRO A 91 4.62 33.61 -30.70
CA PRO A 91 5.54 32.53 -30.39
C PRO A 91 4.76 31.21 -30.25
N PRO A 92 5.27 30.09 -30.79
CA PRO A 92 4.56 28.83 -30.80
C PRO A 92 4.19 28.44 -29.37
N GLN A 93 2.88 28.25 -29.11
CA GLN A 93 2.44 27.85 -27.78
C GLN A 93 3.06 26.49 -27.43
N PRO A 94 3.70 26.37 -26.26
CA PRO A 94 4.34 25.14 -25.85
C PRO A 94 3.28 24.04 -25.71
N LEU A 95 3.60 22.84 -26.18
CA LEU A 95 2.70 21.71 -26.06
C LEU A 95 2.72 21.24 -24.62
N VAL A 96 1.56 21.26 -23.96
CA VAL A 96 1.39 20.70 -22.63
C VAL A 96 0.76 19.29 -22.70
N PRO A 97 1.08 18.42 -21.74
CA PRO A 97 0.41 17.15 -21.53
C PRO A 97 -1.10 17.31 -21.50
N ARG A 98 -1.83 16.37 -22.08
CA ARG A 98 -3.29 16.32 -21.94
C ARG A 98 -3.66 15.40 -20.79
N PHE A 99 -4.71 15.75 -20.06
CA PHE A 99 -5.32 14.87 -19.07
C PHE A 99 -6.69 14.36 -19.51
N GLY A 100 -7.07 13.18 -19.00
CA GLY A 100 -8.36 12.56 -19.22
C GLY A 100 -9.41 12.99 -18.19
N PHE A 101 -10.54 12.27 -18.13
CA PHE A 101 -11.61 12.56 -17.19
C PHE A 101 -11.15 12.50 -15.73
N ILE A 102 -11.61 13.48 -14.93
CA ILE A 102 -11.43 13.50 -13.49
C ILE A 102 -12.43 12.51 -12.88
N ARG A 103 -11.91 11.49 -12.21
CA ARG A 103 -12.69 10.41 -11.59
C ARG A 103 -12.78 10.67 -10.08
N PRO A 104 -13.98 10.84 -9.52
CA PRO A 104 -14.14 11.15 -8.11
C PRO A 104 -13.78 9.96 -7.21
N THR A 105 -13.29 10.27 -6.01
CA THR A 105 -13.15 9.32 -4.89
C THR A 105 -13.77 9.93 -3.63
N ALA A 106 -13.92 9.13 -2.57
CA ALA A 106 -14.54 9.58 -1.32
C ALA A 106 -13.75 10.70 -0.59
N GLY A 107 -12.46 10.84 -0.89
CA GLY A 107 -11.57 11.83 -0.27
C GLY A 107 -10.72 12.61 -1.27
N GLY A 108 -11.14 12.67 -2.53
CA GLY A 108 -10.36 13.29 -3.59
C GLY A 108 -10.82 12.95 -5.00
N PHE A 109 -9.87 12.84 -5.91
CA PHE A 109 -10.08 12.39 -7.28
C PHE A 109 -8.79 11.81 -7.87
N TRP A 110 -8.90 11.12 -9.00
CA TRP A 110 -7.75 10.79 -9.83
C TRP A 110 -8.02 11.09 -11.29
N LEU A 111 -6.96 11.31 -12.06
CA LEU A 111 -6.99 11.54 -13.50
C LEU A 111 -5.77 10.91 -14.16
N LEU A 112 -5.84 10.73 -15.48
CA LEU A 112 -4.71 10.22 -16.26
C LEU A 112 -4.10 11.34 -17.09
N ALA A 113 -2.78 11.47 -17.09
CA ALA A 113 -2.07 12.41 -17.95
C ALA A 113 -1.16 11.65 -18.92
N ARG A 114 -1.16 12.06 -20.18
CA ARG A 114 -0.27 11.49 -21.21
C ARG A 114 1.05 12.24 -21.24
N LEU A 115 2.14 11.48 -21.11
CA LEU A 115 3.50 12.02 -21.23
C LEU A 115 3.75 12.49 -22.67
N LEU A 116 4.49 13.58 -22.81
CA LEU A 116 5.02 14.04 -24.10
C LEU A 116 6.37 13.37 -24.40
N PRO A 117 6.82 13.37 -25.67
CA PRO A 117 8.14 12.85 -26.03
C PRO A 117 9.24 13.49 -25.17
N GLY A 118 10.11 12.65 -24.60
CA GLY A 118 11.21 13.08 -23.73
C GLY A 118 10.85 13.26 -22.25
N GLN A 119 9.56 13.17 -21.88
CA GLN A 119 9.14 13.22 -20.47
C GLN A 119 9.18 11.85 -19.83
N VAL A 120 9.53 11.83 -18.55
CA VAL A 120 9.47 10.64 -17.70
C VAL A 120 8.47 10.85 -16.56
N PRO A 121 7.93 9.76 -15.95
CA PRO A 121 7.03 9.88 -14.81
C PRO A 121 7.57 10.74 -13.68
N ASP A 122 8.88 10.70 -13.43
CA ASP A 122 9.55 11.47 -12.37
C ASP A 122 9.42 12.98 -12.55
N ASP A 123 9.29 13.48 -13.78
CA ASP A 123 9.07 14.91 -14.02
C ASP A 123 7.72 15.35 -13.44
N PHE A 124 6.71 14.48 -13.54
CA PHE A 124 5.39 14.71 -12.94
C PHE A 124 5.41 14.51 -11.43
N VAL A 125 6.20 13.56 -10.91
CA VAL A 125 6.40 13.37 -9.46
C VAL A 125 6.99 14.64 -8.85
N LYS A 126 7.99 15.26 -9.49
CA LYS A 126 8.58 16.54 -9.04
C LYS A 126 7.59 17.70 -9.07
N ALA A 127 6.64 17.70 -10.00
CA ALA A 127 5.60 18.73 -10.11
C ALA A 127 4.43 18.54 -9.12
N ALA A 128 4.33 17.38 -8.46
CA ALA A 128 3.18 17.04 -7.62
C ALA A 128 2.93 18.03 -6.45
N PRO A 129 3.94 18.55 -5.72
CA PRO A 129 3.71 19.55 -4.68
C PRO A 129 3.07 20.83 -5.23
N ALA A 130 3.50 21.29 -6.41
CA ALA A 130 2.91 22.47 -7.06
C ALA A 130 1.48 22.21 -7.53
N MET A 131 1.16 20.99 -7.98
CA MET A 131 -0.21 20.57 -8.27
C MET A 131 -1.10 20.60 -7.03
N ALA A 132 -0.61 20.10 -5.89
CA ALA A 132 -1.37 20.08 -4.64
C ALA A 132 -1.75 21.50 -4.21
N GLU A 133 -0.78 22.41 -4.20
CA GLU A 133 -0.99 23.82 -3.86
C GLU A 133 -1.96 24.50 -4.84
N ALA A 134 -1.73 24.36 -6.15
CA ALA A 134 -2.56 24.99 -7.18
C ALA A 134 -4.02 24.50 -7.19
N TRP A 135 -4.26 23.25 -6.79
CA TRP A 135 -5.60 22.66 -6.72
C TRP A 135 -6.24 22.82 -5.33
N GLY A 136 -5.46 23.24 -4.33
CA GLY A 136 -5.86 23.34 -2.93
C GLY A 136 -6.20 21.97 -2.33
N MET A 137 -5.37 20.99 -2.64
CA MET A 137 -5.45 19.60 -2.19
C MET A 137 -4.40 19.36 -1.12
N HIS A 138 -4.65 18.42 -0.21
CA HIS A 138 -3.69 18.05 0.83
C HIS A 138 -2.42 17.43 0.21
N ALA A 139 -2.58 16.53 -0.75
CA ALA A 139 -1.47 15.94 -1.47
C ALA A 139 -1.88 15.58 -2.90
N VAL A 140 -0.88 15.57 -3.79
CA VAL A 140 -0.97 14.99 -5.13
C VAL A 140 0.12 13.94 -5.25
N ARG A 141 -0.24 12.79 -5.82
CA ARG A 141 0.66 11.67 -6.09
C ARG A 141 0.61 11.32 -7.56
N VAL A 142 1.76 10.96 -8.10
CA VAL A 142 1.89 10.51 -9.48
C VAL A 142 2.49 9.11 -9.48
N ALA A 143 1.83 8.19 -10.17
CA ALA A 143 2.32 6.85 -10.38
C ALA A 143 2.28 6.49 -11.88
N PRO A 144 3.27 5.76 -12.41
CA PRO A 144 3.16 5.20 -13.74
C PRO A 144 1.98 4.23 -13.79
N GLN A 145 1.19 4.26 -14.87
CA GLN A 145 0.09 3.31 -15.05
C GLN A 145 0.33 2.36 -16.22
N LYS A 146 0.75 2.93 -17.36
CA LYS A 146 1.12 2.22 -18.59
C LYS A 146 2.21 3.05 -19.28
N PRO A 147 3.00 2.47 -20.20
CA PRO A 147 3.95 3.23 -21.00
C PRO A 147 3.31 4.50 -21.59
N GLY A 148 3.94 5.66 -21.35
CA GLY A 148 3.47 6.96 -21.82
C GLY A 148 2.29 7.59 -21.07
N THR A 149 1.82 6.99 -19.97
CA THR A 149 0.71 7.55 -19.16
C THR A 149 0.99 7.45 -17.66
N VAL A 150 0.73 8.56 -16.96
CA VAL A 150 0.78 8.62 -15.50
C VAL A 150 -0.62 8.80 -14.92
N ARG A 151 -0.86 8.17 -13.78
CA ARG A 151 -2.03 8.42 -12.93
C ARG A 151 -1.68 9.48 -11.91
N ILE A 152 -2.46 10.54 -11.87
CA ILE A 152 -2.37 11.61 -10.86
C ILE A 152 -3.54 11.46 -9.89
N THR A 153 -3.24 11.23 -8.63
CA THR A 153 -4.23 11.08 -7.55
C THR A 153 -4.10 12.28 -6.62
N ALA A 154 -5.19 13.00 -6.41
CA ALA A 154 -5.25 14.15 -5.51
C ALA A 154 -6.15 13.83 -4.31
N SER A 155 -5.67 14.08 -3.10
CA SER A 155 -6.38 13.86 -1.84
C SER A 155 -6.66 15.19 -1.13
N VAL A 156 -7.83 15.30 -0.53
CA VAL A 156 -8.31 16.53 0.15
C VAL A 156 -7.88 16.55 1.61
N THR A 157 -7.71 15.37 2.18
CA THR A 157 -7.28 15.12 3.55
C THR A 157 -6.26 13.99 3.51
N ASP A 158 -5.41 13.87 4.53
CA ASP A 158 -4.55 12.71 4.68
C ASP A 158 -5.40 11.42 4.77
N PRO A 159 -5.36 10.53 3.78
CA PRO A 159 -6.13 9.29 3.81
C PRO A 159 -5.68 8.34 4.93
N LEU A 160 -4.46 8.52 5.42
CA LEU A 160 -3.89 7.74 6.52
C LEU A 160 -4.27 8.30 7.89
N ALA A 161 -4.81 9.52 8.02
CA ALA A 161 -5.17 10.08 9.32
C ALA A 161 -6.27 9.27 10.03
N TYR A 162 -7.22 8.73 9.26
CA TYR A 162 -8.32 7.91 9.75
C TYR A 162 -8.59 6.75 8.79
N PRO A 163 -7.79 5.67 8.82
CA PRO A 163 -7.98 4.54 7.92
C PRO A 163 -9.34 3.92 8.27
N ARG A 164 -10.31 4.08 7.36
CA ARG A 164 -11.61 3.42 7.50
C ARG A 164 -11.43 1.99 7.04
N ILE A 165 -11.83 1.02 7.85
CA ILE A 165 -11.90 -0.38 7.45
C ILE A 165 -12.67 -0.44 6.11
N PRO A 166 -12.01 -0.76 4.98
CA PRO A 166 -12.70 -0.94 3.73
C PRO A 166 -13.65 -2.10 3.98
N LYS A 167 -14.95 -1.88 3.77
CA LYS A 167 -15.85 -3.02 3.57
C LYS A 167 -15.24 -3.81 2.43
N GLN A 168 -14.80 -5.05 2.68
CA GLN A 168 -14.39 -5.93 1.60
C GLN A 168 -15.62 -6.09 0.69
N ARG A 169 -15.57 -5.44 -0.47
CA ARG A 169 -16.63 -5.50 -1.48
C ARG A 169 -16.15 -6.48 -2.55
N GLY A 170 -16.74 -7.66 -2.57
CA GLY A 170 -16.41 -8.72 -3.52
C GLY A 170 -16.24 -10.09 -2.83
N PRO A 171 -16.04 -11.16 -3.62
CA PRO A 171 -15.80 -12.50 -3.09
C PRO A 171 -14.50 -12.52 -2.28
N VAL A 172 -14.50 -13.26 -1.18
CA VAL A 172 -13.28 -13.56 -0.41
C VAL A 172 -12.34 -14.33 -1.33
N HIS A 173 -11.18 -13.76 -1.60
CA HIS A 173 -10.14 -14.43 -2.37
C HIS A 173 -9.16 -15.10 -1.41
N LEU A 174 -8.91 -16.39 -1.63
CA LEU A 174 -7.97 -17.17 -0.84
C LEU A 174 -6.59 -16.49 -0.78
N LEU A 175 -6.05 -16.37 0.43
CA LEU A 175 -4.76 -15.74 0.77
C LEU A 175 -4.67 -14.23 0.47
N ARG A 176 -5.81 -13.54 0.41
CA ARG A 176 -5.88 -12.10 0.16
C ARG A 176 -6.64 -11.40 1.27
N VAL A 177 -6.02 -10.40 1.90
CA VAL A 177 -6.56 -9.69 3.06
C VAL A 177 -6.38 -8.18 2.91
N ALA A 178 -7.47 -7.44 3.06
CA ALA A 178 -7.43 -5.99 3.21
C ALA A 178 -7.05 -5.62 4.66
N VAL A 179 -5.83 -5.14 4.85
CA VAL A 179 -5.23 -4.87 6.18
C VAL A 179 -5.21 -3.40 6.54
N GLY A 180 -5.40 -2.50 5.57
CA GLY A 180 -5.16 -1.08 5.78
C GLY A 180 -5.71 -0.18 4.69
N ALA A 181 -5.28 1.08 4.72
CA ALA A 181 -5.46 2.05 3.65
C ALA A 181 -4.10 2.47 3.10
N LEU A 182 -4.01 2.67 1.80
CA LEU A 182 -2.86 3.27 1.13
C LEU A 182 -2.98 4.80 1.18
N GLU A 183 -1.87 5.51 0.99
CA GLU A 183 -1.88 6.98 0.92
C GLU A 183 -2.67 7.52 -0.30
N THR A 184 -2.95 6.67 -1.29
CA THR A 184 -3.89 6.96 -2.37
C THR A 184 -5.37 6.87 -1.96
N GLY A 185 -5.66 6.39 -0.74
CA GLY A 185 -7.00 6.12 -0.23
C GLY A 185 -7.61 4.80 -0.70
N ALA A 186 -6.87 4.00 -1.48
CA ALA A 186 -7.26 2.63 -1.82
C ALA A 186 -7.07 1.70 -0.61
N ALA A 187 -7.69 0.52 -0.64
CA ALA A 187 -7.44 -0.51 0.36
C ALA A 187 -6.01 -1.03 0.23
N TRP A 188 -5.25 -1.04 1.32
CA TRP A 188 -4.01 -1.79 1.41
C TRP A 188 -4.36 -3.26 1.57
N VAL A 189 -3.99 -4.04 0.56
CA VAL A 189 -4.27 -5.48 0.49
C VAL A 189 -2.95 -6.24 0.48
N ILE A 190 -2.80 -7.20 1.40
CA ILE A 190 -1.78 -8.24 1.34
C ILE A 190 -2.36 -9.40 0.54
N ASP A 191 -1.68 -9.76 -0.55
CA ASP A 191 -2.02 -10.89 -1.41
C ASP A 191 -0.82 -11.84 -1.44
N LEU A 192 -0.91 -12.93 -0.69
CA LEU A 192 0.19 -13.89 -0.58
C LEU A 192 0.37 -14.71 -1.86
N ARG A 193 -0.64 -14.78 -2.75
CA ARG A 193 -0.46 -15.44 -4.06
C ARG A 193 0.37 -14.57 -5.00
N ARG A 194 0.27 -13.24 -4.89
CA ARG A 194 1.07 -12.30 -5.67
C ARG A 194 2.47 -12.11 -5.08
N ILE A 195 2.56 -11.89 -3.77
CA ILE A 195 3.82 -11.71 -3.04
C ILE A 195 3.88 -12.77 -1.95
N PRO A 196 4.59 -13.89 -2.15
CA PRO A 196 4.49 -15.05 -1.27
C PRO A 196 5.10 -14.87 0.12
N HIS A 197 6.10 -14.01 0.22
CA HIS A 197 6.90 -13.89 1.42
C HIS A 197 7.11 -12.42 1.78
N TRP A 198 6.84 -12.08 3.04
CA TRP A 198 6.83 -10.71 3.55
C TRP A 198 7.78 -10.54 4.73
N LEU A 199 8.44 -9.38 4.78
CA LEU A 199 9.16 -8.88 5.93
C LEU A 199 8.42 -7.65 6.49
N ILE A 200 8.09 -7.70 7.78
CA ILE A 200 7.42 -6.62 8.51
C ILE A 200 8.33 -6.16 9.65
N VAL A 201 8.88 -4.95 9.55
CA VAL A 201 9.69 -4.36 10.62
C VAL A 201 8.98 -3.21 11.30
N GLY A 202 9.24 -3.03 12.59
CA GLY A 202 8.70 -1.91 13.34
C GLY A 202 8.98 -2.00 14.83
N ALA A 203 9.29 -0.86 15.45
CA ALA A 203 9.50 -0.77 16.88
C ALA A 203 8.21 -1.06 17.67
N THR A 204 8.33 -1.21 18.99
CA THR A 204 7.19 -1.32 19.90
C THR A 204 6.21 -0.15 19.70
N ARG A 205 4.90 -0.45 19.68
CA ARG A 205 3.80 0.51 19.43
C ARG A 205 3.88 1.27 18.10
N SER A 206 4.61 0.75 17.10
CA SER A 206 4.68 1.34 15.75
C SER A 206 3.50 0.97 14.85
N GLY A 207 2.79 -0.13 15.16
CA GLY A 207 1.72 -0.69 14.33
C GLY A 207 2.00 -2.09 13.77
N LYS A 208 3.18 -2.68 14.05
CA LYS A 208 3.55 -4.06 13.68
C LYS A 208 2.49 -5.09 14.12
N SER A 209 2.21 -5.19 15.41
CA SER A 209 1.25 -6.17 15.94
C SER A 209 -0.14 -5.95 15.36
N THR A 210 -0.59 -4.70 15.30
CA THR A 210 -1.86 -4.34 14.64
C THR A 210 -1.98 -4.85 13.19
N LEU A 211 -0.90 -4.81 12.40
CA LEU A 211 -0.89 -5.36 11.05
C LEU A 211 -0.97 -6.89 11.05
N ILE A 212 -0.26 -7.57 11.97
CA ILE A 212 -0.33 -9.02 12.15
C ILE A 212 -1.75 -9.43 12.56
N ASN A 213 -2.36 -8.75 13.54
CA ASN A 213 -3.74 -8.94 13.96
C ASN A 213 -4.70 -8.82 12.76
N ALA A 214 -4.54 -7.77 11.94
CA ALA A 214 -5.35 -7.56 10.74
C ALA A 214 -5.19 -8.68 9.71
N LEU A 215 -3.98 -9.20 9.53
CA LEU A 215 -3.70 -10.30 8.63
C LEU A 215 -4.31 -11.60 9.14
N VAL A 216 -4.09 -11.97 10.40
CA VAL A 216 -4.63 -13.19 11.01
C VAL A 216 -6.15 -13.15 11.02
N ALA A 217 -6.77 -12.05 11.44
CA ALA A 217 -8.22 -11.89 11.43
C ALA A 217 -8.83 -12.08 10.03
N GLY A 218 -8.15 -11.59 8.98
CA GLY A 218 -8.61 -11.77 7.60
C GLY A 218 -8.36 -13.17 7.02
N LEU A 219 -7.36 -13.90 7.53
CA LEU A 219 -7.04 -15.27 7.10
C LEU A 219 -7.81 -16.33 7.91
N ALA A 220 -8.18 -16.05 9.15
CA ALA A 220 -8.93 -16.94 10.02
C ALA A 220 -10.18 -17.58 9.36
N PRO A 221 -11.05 -16.82 8.65
CA PRO A 221 -12.21 -17.40 7.97
C PRO A 221 -11.89 -18.17 6.68
N GLN A 222 -10.62 -18.23 6.26
CA GLN A 222 -10.21 -18.84 4.99
C GLN A 222 -9.74 -20.29 5.20
N PRO A 223 -9.85 -21.17 4.18
CA PRO A 223 -9.33 -22.53 4.23
C PRO A 223 -7.79 -22.53 4.10
N VAL A 224 -7.11 -22.14 5.16
CA VAL A 224 -5.64 -22.07 5.27
C VAL A 224 -5.16 -22.64 6.61
N ALA A 225 -3.98 -23.23 6.64
CA ALA A 225 -3.28 -23.56 7.87
C ALA A 225 -2.46 -22.34 8.33
N LEU A 226 -2.65 -21.91 9.58
CA LEU A 226 -1.84 -20.86 10.19
C LEU A 226 -0.84 -21.50 11.14
N VAL A 227 0.44 -21.11 11.03
CA VAL A 227 1.51 -21.63 11.87
C VAL A 227 2.26 -20.47 12.51
N GLY A 228 2.43 -20.50 13.82
CA GLY A 228 3.11 -19.44 14.58
C GLY A 228 4.52 -19.83 15.02
N VAL A 229 5.45 -18.88 14.97
CA VAL A 229 6.77 -18.96 15.59
C VAL A 229 6.98 -17.71 16.43
N ASP A 230 6.95 -17.89 17.75
CA ASP A 230 7.08 -16.84 18.74
C ASP A 230 8.03 -17.28 19.85
N CYS A 231 9.33 -17.13 19.58
CA CYS A 231 10.38 -17.52 20.53
C CYS A 231 10.50 -16.59 21.75
N LYS A 232 9.57 -15.65 21.96
CA LYS A 232 9.42 -14.87 23.20
C LYS A 232 8.42 -15.52 24.15
N GLY A 233 8.37 -16.85 24.19
CA GLY A 233 7.48 -17.60 25.08
C GLY A 233 6.02 -17.59 24.65
N GLY A 234 5.71 -17.27 23.39
CA GLY A 234 4.33 -17.24 22.88
C GLY A 234 3.50 -16.02 23.28
N MET A 235 4.12 -14.97 23.84
CA MET A 235 3.38 -13.81 24.36
C MET A 235 2.53 -13.08 23.33
N GLU A 236 2.92 -13.12 22.05
CA GLU A 236 2.27 -12.36 20.97
C GLU A 236 1.40 -13.26 20.09
N LEU A 237 1.82 -14.50 19.81
CA LEU A 237 1.07 -15.38 18.90
C LEU A 237 0.10 -16.35 19.61
N SER A 238 0.22 -16.57 20.92
CA SER A 238 -0.70 -17.45 21.65
C SER A 238 -2.15 -16.96 21.65
N LEU A 239 -2.38 -15.66 21.43
CA LEU A 239 -3.74 -15.11 21.29
C LEU A 239 -4.49 -15.68 20.06
N TYR A 240 -3.76 -16.28 19.12
CA TYR A 240 -4.32 -16.95 17.94
C TYR A 240 -4.39 -18.46 18.07
N GLU A 241 -3.94 -19.05 19.17
CA GLU A 241 -3.74 -20.50 19.32
C GLU A 241 -4.95 -21.33 18.89
N PRO A 242 -6.22 -20.96 19.17
CA PRO A 242 -7.39 -21.71 18.68
C PRO A 242 -7.45 -21.87 17.15
N ARG A 243 -6.84 -20.94 16.41
CA ARG A 243 -6.78 -20.92 14.94
C ARG A 243 -5.47 -21.47 14.36
N LEU A 244 -4.42 -21.63 15.18
CA LEU A 244 -3.11 -22.10 14.74
C LEU A 244 -3.08 -23.63 14.65
N SER A 245 -2.60 -24.16 13.53
CA SER A 245 -2.32 -25.58 13.37
C SER A 245 -1.11 -26.02 14.22
N ALA A 246 -0.15 -25.12 14.42
CA ALA A 246 1.01 -25.31 15.28
C ALA A 246 1.57 -23.96 15.76
N LEU A 247 2.19 -23.95 16.94
CA LEU A 247 2.85 -22.80 17.54
C LEU A 247 4.17 -23.26 18.18
N ALA A 248 5.29 -22.66 17.79
CA ALA A 248 6.57 -22.82 18.47
C ALA A 248 6.83 -21.62 19.39
N THR A 249 7.09 -21.87 20.68
CA THR A 249 7.27 -20.82 21.70
C THR A 249 8.73 -20.61 22.11
N ASN A 250 9.63 -21.45 21.63
CA ASN A 250 11.08 -21.36 21.81
C ASN A 250 11.83 -21.76 20.54
N ARG A 251 13.15 -21.52 20.52
CA ARG A 251 13.99 -21.74 19.33
C ARG A 251 14.10 -23.21 18.93
N GLU A 252 14.21 -24.11 19.91
CA GLU A 252 14.32 -25.55 19.68
C GLU A 252 13.06 -26.11 18.97
N GLN A 253 11.88 -25.74 19.47
CA GLN A 253 10.59 -26.04 18.82
C GLN A 253 10.51 -25.42 17.43
N ALA A 254 10.97 -24.17 17.27
CA ALA A 254 10.95 -23.49 15.98
C ALA A 254 11.80 -24.24 14.94
N VAL A 255 12.98 -24.74 15.30
CA VAL A 255 13.83 -25.54 14.42
C VAL A 255 13.11 -26.81 13.95
N ARG A 256 12.49 -27.56 14.88
CA ARG A 256 11.73 -28.77 14.53
C ARG A 256 10.55 -28.46 13.62
N LEU A 257 9.76 -27.45 13.97
CA LEU A 257 8.58 -27.04 13.22
C LEU A 257 8.93 -26.57 11.81
N LEU A 258 9.98 -25.76 11.68
CA LEU A 258 10.45 -25.29 10.38
C LEU A 258 11.01 -26.44 9.51
N ALA A 259 11.68 -27.42 10.11
CA ALA A 259 12.12 -28.63 9.41
C ALA A 259 10.93 -29.45 8.88
N ALA A 260 9.91 -29.70 9.72
CA ALA A 260 8.69 -30.39 9.31
C ALA A 260 7.95 -29.67 8.17
N LEU A 261 7.92 -28.34 8.20
CA LEU A 261 7.37 -27.53 7.10
C LEU A 261 8.18 -27.66 5.80
N VAL A 262 9.51 -27.79 5.88
CA VAL A 262 10.35 -28.05 4.70
C VAL A 262 10.02 -29.42 4.12
N ASP A 263 9.90 -30.45 4.94
CA ASP A 263 9.55 -31.81 4.49
C ASP A 263 8.17 -31.84 3.84
N LEU A 264 7.16 -31.25 4.48
CA LEU A 264 5.82 -31.06 3.91
C LEU A 264 5.87 -30.35 2.56
N THR A 265 6.74 -29.35 2.42
CA THR A 265 6.93 -28.63 1.14
C THR A 265 7.52 -29.55 0.08
N LEU A 266 8.53 -30.35 0.43
CA LEU A 266 9.16 -31.30 -0.49
C LEU A 266 8.19 -32.42 -0.91
N ASP A 267 7.35 -32.90 -0.02
CA ASP A 267 6.33 -33.90 -0.34
C ASP A 267 5.32 -33.37 -1.35
N ARG A 268 4.84 -32.13 -1.16
CA ARG A 268 3.97 -31.45 -2.14
C ARG A 268 4.65 -31.30 -3.50
N MET A 269 5.97 -31.09 -3.53
CA MET A 269 6.73 -31.03 -4.77
C MET A 269 6.70 -32.38 -5.49
N THR A 270 6.84 -33.48 -4.76
CA THR A 270 6.75 -34.84 -5.29
C THR A 270 5.37 -35.13 -5.88
N VAL A 271 4.30 -34.75 -5.18
CA VAL A 271 2.91 -34.87 -5.68
C VAL A 271 2.71 -34.06 -6.98
N CYS A 272 3.17 -32.81 -7.01
CA CYS A 272 3.07 -31.96 -8.21
C CYS A 272 3.81 -32.58 -9.40
N ARG A 273 5.02 -33.13 -9.18
CA ARG A 273 5.81 -33.79 -10.22
C ARG A 273 5.12 -35.04 -10.76
N ALA A 274 4.55 -35.86 -9.89
CA ALA A 274 3.79 -37.05 -10.28
C ALA A 274 2.58 -36.69 -11.16
N ALA A 275 1.86 -35.62 -10.81
CA ALA A 275 0.75 -35.08 -11.58
C ALA A 275 1.18 -34.23 -12.80
N ARG A 276 2.49 -34.05 -13.03
CA ARG A 276 3.08 -33.21 -14.11
C ARG A 276 2.60 -31.75 -14.10
N VAL A 277 2.30 -31.22 -12.92
CA VAL A 277 1.93 -29.81 -12.72
C VAL A 277 3.08 -29.04 -12.07
N ARG A 278 3.13 -27.72 -12.32
CA ARG A 278 4.21 -26.87 -11.81
C ARG A 278 4.01 -26.38 -10.38
N ASN A 279 2.80 -26.47 -9.85
CA ASN A 279 2.41 -25.97 -8.54
C ASN A 279 1.14 -26.67 -8.04
N ILE A 280 0.85 -26.55 -6.75
CA ILE A 280 -0.32 -27.18 -6.12
C ILE A 280 -1.65 -26.66 -6.69
N TRP A 281 -1.65 -25.48 -7.30
CA TRP A 281 -2.85 -24.88 -7.88
C TRP A 281 -3.28 -25.58 -9.18
N GLY A 282 -2.35 -26.27 -9.84
CA GLY A 282 -2.63 -27.11 -11.01
C GLY A 282 -3.20 -28.49 -10.66
N LEU A 283 -3.14 -28.91 -9.39
CA LEU A 283 -3.74 -30.16 -8.94
C LEU A 283 -5.28 -30.07 -8.98
N PRO A 284 -5.97 -31.22 -9.15
CA PRO A 284 -7.41 -31.33 -8.93
C PRO A 284 -7.80 -30.74 -7.57
N GLU A 285 -8.97 -30.11 -7.50
CA GLU A 285 -9.40 -29.39 -6.29
C GLU A 285 -9.49 -30.31 -5.06
N GLN A 286 -9.89 -31.56 -5.25
CA GLN A 286 -10.02 -32.57 -4.20
C GLN A 286 -8.66 -33.06 -3.66
N GLU A 287 -7.60 -32.93 -4.46
CA GLU A 287 -6.25 -33.35 -4.12
C GLU A 287 -5.36 -32.16 -3.72
N ARG A 288 -5.88 -30.93 -3.84
CA ARG A 288 -5.11 -29.71 -3.58
C ARG A 288 -4.85 -29.56 -2.08
N PRO A 289 -3.58 -29.56 -1.64
CA PRO A 289 -3.25 -29.31 -0.25
C PRO A 289 -3.67 -27.91 0.19
N LEU A 290 -4.09 -27.77 1.45
CA LEU A 290 -4.39 -26.46 2.03
C LEU A 290 -3.13 -25.58 2.09
N PRO A 291 -3.22 -24.30 1.70
CA PRO A 291 -2.11 -23.37 1.87
C PRO A 291 -1.70 -23.21 3.33
N VAL A 292 -0.40 -23.08 3.58
CA VAL A 292 0.17 -22.82 4.91
C VAL A 292 0.73 -21.41 4.95
N VAL A 293 0.36 -20.63 5.96
CA VAL A 293 0.92 -19.31 6.23
C VAL A 293 1.68 -19.38 7.55
N VAL A 294 3.00 -19.22 7.47
CA VAL A 294 3.91 -19.23 8.63
C VAL A 294 4.15 -17.79 9.06
N ILE A 295 3.84 -17.48 10.31
CA ILE A 295 4.00 -16.17 10.92
C ILE A 295 5.11 -16.25 11.96
N VAL A 296 6.18 -15.49 11.75
CA VAL A 296 7.30 -15.36 12.70
C VAL A 296 7.19 -13.98 13.33
N ASP A 297 6.97 -13.87 14.65
CA ASP A 297 6.74 -12.55 15.26
C ASP A 297 8.02 -11.71 15.43
N GLU A 298 9.10 -12.36 15.87
CA GLU A 298 10.40 -11.74 16.07
C GLU A 298 11.51 -12.63 15.49
N ILE A 299 11.94 -12.28 14.28
CA ILE A 299 13.03 -13.00 13.62
C ILE A 299 14.35 -12.90 14.39
N ALA A 300 14.61 -11.81 15.10
CA ALA A 300 15.86 -11.66 15.85
C ALA A 300 16.08 -12.79 16.86
N GLU A 301 15.00 -13.29 17.48
CA GLU A 301 15.07 -14.41 18.44
C GLU A 301 15.46 -15.74 17.78
N LEU A 302 15.37 -15.89 16.47
CA LEU A 302 15.83 -17.08 15.77
C LEU A 302 17.32 -17.02 15.41
N PHE A 303 17.91 -15.82 15.36
CA PHE A 303 19.28 -15.60 14.90
C PHE A 303 20.24 -15.12 16.00
N LEU A 304 19.72 -14.67 17.15
CA LEU A 304 20.55 -14.25 18.28
C LEU A 304 21.29 -15.47 18.88
N ILE A 305 22.62 -15.38 18.97
CA ILE A 305 23.48 -16.46 19.46
C ILE A 305 24.16 -16.03 20.76
N ALA A 306 23.90 -16.74 21.86
CA ALA A 306 24.64 -16.58 23.12
C ALA A 306 25.59 -17.75 23.43
N SER A 307 25.40 -18.92 22.81
CA SER A 307 26.17 -20.14 23.06
C SER A 307 26.47 -20.95 21.79
N ARG A 308 27.30 -22.01 21.88
CA ARG A 308 27.61 -22.88 20.73
C ARG A 308 26.39 -23.66 20.23
N ASN A 309 25.57 -24.23 21.11
CA ASN A 309 24.37 -24.98 20.70
C ASN A 309 23.35 -24.07 19.99
N GLU A 310 23.16 -22.84 20.51
CA GLU A 310 22.30 -21.85 19.86
C GLU A 310 22.77 -21.44 18.46
N LYS A 311 24.08 -21.55 18.18
CA LYS A 311 24.62 -21.29 16.84
C LYS A 311 24.11 -22.29 15.82
N ASP A 312 24.10 -23.58 16.19
CA ASP A 312 23.63 -24.65 15.30
C ASP A 312 22.12 -24.55 15.09
N GLU A 313 21.35 -24.26 16.15
CA GLU A 313 19.91 -23.99 16.06
C GLU A 313 19.59 -22.78 15.18
N ALA A 314 20.28 -21.65 15.38
CA ALA A 314 20.10 -20.45 14.57
C ALA A 314 20.43 -20.71 13.09
N HIS A 315 21.48 -21.49 12.83
CA HIS A 315 21.84 -21.90 11.48
C HIS A 315 20.78 -22.80 10.84
N ALA A 316 20.25 -23.77 11.58
CA ALA A 316 19.19 -24.67 11.13
C ALA A 316 17.89 -23.90 10.84
N ALA A 317 17.43 -23.05 11.76
CA ALA A 317 16.25 -22.22 11.59
C ALA A 317 16.38 -21.28 10.38
N GLY A 318 17.52 -20.61 10.24
CA GLY A 318 17.80 -19.74 9.10
C GLY A 318 17.80 -20.49 7.76
N THR A 319 18.41 -21.66 7.72
CA THR A 319 18.44 -22.52 6.52
C THR A 319 17.03 -22.97 6.12
N ALA A 320 16.23 -23.41 7.10
CA ALA A 320 14.85 -23.83 6.85
C ALA A 320 13.98 -22.68 6.33
N LEU A 321 14.04 -21.50 6.95
CA LEU A 321 13.31 -20.31 6.48
C LEU A 321 13.70 -19.91 5.05
N ILE A 322 15.00 -19.90 4.73
CA ILE A 322 15.48 -19.61 3.36
C ILE A 322 14.92 -20.65 2.38
N ARG A 323 14.95 -21.94 2.76
CA ARG A 323 14.45 -23.02 1.91
C ARG A 323 12.94 -22.91 1.67
N LEU A 324 12.17 -22.61 2.70
CA LEU A 324 10.73 -22.34 2.60
C LEU A 324 10.45 -21.13 1.70
N ALA A 325 11.23 -20.05 1.81
CA ALA A 325 11.08 -18.87 0.96
C ALA A 325 11.43 -19.15 -0.52
N GLN A 326 12.36 -20.07 -0.79
CA GLN A 326 12.74 -20.45 -2.15
C GLN A 326 11.73 -21.36 -2.83
N LEU A 327 11.11 -22.29 -2.08
CA LEU A 327 10.24 -23.33 -2.62
C LEU A 327 8.74 -23.06 -2.44
N GLY A 328 8.39 -22.33 -1.39
CA GLY A 328 7.04 -22.29 -0.83
C GLY A 328 5.98 -21.70 -1.76
N ALA A 329 6.32 -20.68 -2.55
CA ALA A 329 5.38 -19.98 -3.43
C ALA A 329 4.58 -20.91 -4.37
N ALA A 330 5.26 -21.89 -4.99
CA ALA A 330 4.63 -22.86 -5.88
C ALA A 330 3.94 -24.01 -5.13
N LEU A 331 4.32 -24.24 -3.89
CA LEU A 331 3.94 -25.40 -3.08
C LEU A 331 2.97 -25.04 -1.96
N GLY A 332 2.49 -23.79 -1.96
CA GLY A 332 1.46 -23.30 -1.05
C GLY A 332 1.96 -23.09 0.37
N VAL A 333 3.23 -22.71 0.56
CA VAL A 333 3.77 -22.28 1.85
C VAL A 333 4.22 -20.82 1.74
N PHE A 334 3.69 -19.98 2.61
CA PHE A 334 3.85 -18.52 2.59
C PHE A 334 4.48 -18.07 3.89
N LEU A 335 5.35 -17.06 3.84
CA LEU A 335 6.08 -16.59 5.03
C LEU A 335 5.70 -15.14 5.32
N VAL A 336 5.37 -14.87 6.57
CA VAL A 336 5.19 -13.52 7.11
C VAL A 336 6.14 -13.38 8.28
N VAL A 337 7.28 -12.76 8.01
CA VAL A 337 8.37 -12.65 8.97
C VAL A 337 8.36 -11.24 9.54
N ALA A 338 8.28 -11.12 10.84
CA ALA A 338 8.27 -9.84 11.52
C ALA A 338 9.48 -9.68 12.45
N GLY A 339 9.79 -8.44 12.80
CA GLY A 339 10.81 -8.16 13.81
C GLY A 339 10.88 -6.70 14.23
N GLN A 340 11.29 -6.45 15.46
CA GLN A 340 11.43 -5.10 16.00
C GLN A 340 12.79 -4.49 15.68
N ARG A 341 13.84 -5.32 15.69
CA ARG A 341 15.20 -4.95 15.33
C ARG A 341 15.75 -6.02 14.39
N VAL A 342 15.88 -5.66 13.12
CA VAL A 342 16.34 -6.57 12.07
C VAL A 342 17.48 -5.88 11.36
N GLY A 343 18.72 -6.20 11.74
CA GLY A 343 19.91 -5.63 11.11
C GLY A 343 20.84 -6.70 10.56
N SER A 344 21.84 -6.26 9.79
CA SER A 344 22.92 -7.13 9.31
C SER A 344 23.79 -7.70 10.44
N ASP A 345 23.68 -7.14 11.65
CA ASP A 345 24.32 -7.61 12.88
C ASP A 345 23.84 -9.00 13.32
N LEU A 346 22.64 -9.42 12.92
CA LEU A 346 22.13 -10.79 13.13
C LEU A 346 22.80 -11.83 12.21
N GLY A 347 23.69 -11.40 11.32
CA GLY A 347 24.53 -12.27 10.49
C GLY A 347 24.03 -12.52 9.06
N PRO A 348 24.79 -13.26 8.25
CA PRO A 348 24.53 -13.41 6.82
C PRO A 348 23.23 -14.17 6.51
N GLY A 349 22.77 -15.05 7.43
CA GLY A 349 21.55 -15.82 7.27
C GLY A 349 20.30 -14.95 7.19
N VAL A 350 20.16 -13.94 8.06
CA VAL A 350 19.02 -13.02 8.01
C VAL A 350 19.02 -12.19 6.73
N THR A 351 20.20 -11.80 6.23
CA THR A 351 20.35 -11.03 4.98
C THR A 351 19.97 -11.86 3.76
N ALA A 352 20.38 -13.12 3.74
CA ALA A 352 20.01 -14.07 2.70
C ALA A 352 18.50 -14.38 2.71
N LEU A 353 17.92 -14.57 3.90
CA LEU A 353 16.47 -14.76 4.04
C LEU A 353 15.70 -13.54 3.56
N ARG A 354 16.09 -12.36 4.05
CA ARG A 354 15.51 -11.08 3.64
C ARG A 354 15.45 -10.99 2.12
N ALA A 355 16.51 -11.29 1.38
CA ALA A 355 16.52 -11.25 -0.08
C ALA A 355 15.43 -12.12 -0.76
N GLN A 356 14.90 -13.14 -0.08
CA GLN A 356 13.79 -13.98 -0.58
C GLN A 356 12.39 -13.44 -0.22
N LEU A 357 12.29 -12.54 0.76
CA LEU A 357 11.04 -11.97 1.24
C LEU A 357 10.65 -10.77 0.36
N GLY A 358 9.94 -10.97 -0.76
CA GLY A 358 9.69 -9.91 -1.75
C GLY A 358 8.83 -8.72 -1.27
N GLY A 359 7.95 -8.93 -0.27
CA GLY A 359 7.14 -7.86 0.30
C GLY A 359 7.83 -7.20 1.49
N ARG A 360 7.98 -5.88 1.48
CA ARG A 360 8.55 -5.11 2.60
C ARG A 360 7.52 -4.19 3.21
N VAL A 361 7.40 -4.24 4.53
CA VAL A 361 6.64 -3.30 5.33
C VAL A 361 7.58 -2.76 6.40
N CYS A 362 7.76 -1.45 6.42
CA CYS A 362 8.56 -0.76 7.43
C CYS A 362 7.65 0.24 8.15
N HIS A 363 7.23 -0.11 9.36
CA HIS A 363 6.66 0.84 10.31
C HIS A 363 7.78 1.72 10.89
N ARG A 364 7.42 2.64 11.79
CA ARG A 364 8.44 3.38 12.56
C ARG A 364 9.38 2.40 13.26
N VAL A 365 10.67 2.52 13.00
CA VAL A 365 11.75 1.75 13.66
C VAL A 365 12.46 2.61 14.69
N ALA A 366 13.18 1.98 15.62
CA ALA A 366 13.96 2.68 16.64
C ALA A 366 15.34 3.08 16.10
N ASP A 367 15.90 2.29 15.18
CA ASP A 367 17.23 2.47 14.63
C ASP A 367 17.20 2.56 13.09
N PRO A 368 18.06 3.38 12.46
CA PRO A 368 18.15 3.45 11.00
C PRO A 368 18.56 2.14 10.34
N GLY A 369 19.33 1.29 11.03
CA GLY A 369 19.82 0.01 10.51
C GLY A 369 18.71 -0.96 10.17
N THR A 370 17.65 -1.01 11.00
CA THR A 370 16.46 -1.82 10.70
C THR A 370 15.71 -1.34 9.46
N ALA A 371 15.59 -0.02 9.25
CA ALA A 371 14.98 0.51 8.03
C ALA A 371 15.84 0.25 6.79
N GLU A 372 17.17 0.39 6.91
CA GLU A 372 18.14 0.06 5.86
C GLU A 372 18.02 -1.41 5.45
N MET A 373 18.00 -2.30 6.43
CA MET A 373 17.80 -3.73 6.20
C MET A 373 16.48 -3.98 5.48
N ALA A 374 15.37 -3.35 5.87
CA ALA A 374 14.09 -3.60 5.23
C ALA A 374 13.97 -3.00 3.81
N LEU A 375 14.49 -1.79 3.57
CA LEU A 375 14.15 -0.99 2.39
C LEU A 375 15.35 -0.51 1.55
N GLY A 376 16.57 -0.58 2.08
CA GLY A 376 17.77 0.07 1.52
C GLY A 376 18.14 -0.43 0.13
N ASP A 377 17.91 -1.72 -0.16
CA ASP A 377 18.18 -2.30 -1.47
C ASP A 377 17.07 -2.09 -2.50
N LEU A 378 15.89 -1.61 -2.07
CA LEU A 378 14.75 -1.40 -2.97
C LEU A 378 14.66 0.04 -3.45
N ASN A 379 14.63 1.00 -2.53
CA ASN A 379 14.41 2.40 -2.89
C ASN A 379 14.89 3.38 -1.79
N PRO A 380 15.86 4.27 -2.09
CA PRO A 380 16.34 5.27 -1.12
C PRO A 380 15.28 6.25 -0.61
N ASP A 381 14.27 6.57 -1.42
CA ASP A 381 13.19 7.47 -1.00
C ASP A 381 12.17 6.76 -0.11
N ALA A 382 11.95 5.46 -0.32
CA ALA A 382 11.19 4.62 0.62
C ALA A 382 11.86 4.58 2.00
N LEU A 383 13.17 4.40 2.02
CA LEU A 383 13.98 4.43 3.24
C LEU A 383 13.83 5.76 3.99
N LYS A 384 14.02 6.89 3.30
CA LYS A 384 13.81 8.23 3.88
C LYS A 384 12.39 8.41 4.41
N ALA A 385 11.39 7.95 3.66
CA ALA A 385 9.99 8.04 4.06
C ALA A 385 9.70 7.22 5.32
N ALA A 386 10.34 6.05 5.49
CA ALA A 386 10.19 5.22 6.68
C ALA A 386 10.86 5.86 7.91
N GLN A 387 12.04 6.43 7.73
CA GLN A 387 12.76 7.16 8.78
C GLN A 387 12.04 8.45 9.22
N ALA A 388 11.17 9.01 8.39
CA ALA A 388 10.36 10.18 8.69
C ALA A 388 9.06 9.87 9.46
N ILE A 389 8.72 8.60 9.70
CA ILE A 389 7.50 8.24 10.45
C ILE A 389 7.65 8.62 11.92
N THR A 390 6.75 9.46 12.42
CA THR A 390 6.79 9.93 13.82
C THR A 390 6.03 9.00 14.77
N PRO A 391 6.28 9.05 16.10
CA PRO A 391 5.56 8.23 17.08
C PRO A 391 4.04 8.41 17.08
N GLU A 392 3.55 9.59 16.73
CA GLU A 392 2.11 9.92 16.67
C GLU A 392 1.41 9.24 15.48
N GLN A 393 2.18 8.79 14.49
CA GLN A 393 1.70 8.15 13.28
C GLN A 393 1.61 6.62 13.40
N ALA A 394 1.34 6.09 14.61
CA ALA A 394 1.21 4.65 14.85
C ALA A 394 0.25 3.97 13.86
N GLY A 395 0.66 2.81 13.34
CA GLY A 395 -0.01 2.08 12.25
C GLY A 395 0.50 2.47 10.86
N THR A 396 1.15 3.63 10.71
CA THR A 396 1.71 4.06 9.42
C THR A 396 2.93 3.22 9.08
N ALA A 397 3.05 2.85 7.81
CA ALA A 397 4.16 2.10 7.27
C ALA A 397 4.54 2.60 5.87
N VAL A 398 5.77 2.31 5.47
CA VAL A 398 6.20 2.31 4.08
C VAL A 398 6.17 0.88 3.57
N LEU A 399 5.47 0.70 2.45
CA LEU A 399 5.43 -0.54 1.71
C LEU A 399 6.42 -0.44 0.56
N ALA A 400 7.24 -1.46 0.34
CA ALA A 400 8.09 -1.54 -0.83
C ALA A 400 8.10 -2.95 -1.41
N SER A 401 8.23 -3.01 -2.73
CA SER A 401 8.41 -4.22 -3.50
C SER A 401 9.23 -3.89 -4.74
N GLY A 402 9.56 -4.88 -5.56
CA GLY A 402 10.20 -4.64 -6.86
C GLY A 402 9.40 -3.71 -7.79
N ASP A 403 8.09 -3.57 -7.57
CA ASP A 403 7.19 -2.73 -8.39
C ASP A 403 7.15 -1.25 -7.96
N GLY A 404 7.83 -0.88 -6.87
CA GLY A 404 7.83 0.47 -6.30
C GLY A 404 7.48 0.49 -4.81
N TRP A 405 7.24 1.70 -4.29
CA TRP A 405 6.92 1.91 -2.88
C TRP A 405 5.75 2.86 -2.69
N GLU A 406 5.04 2.72 -1.57
CA GLU A 406 3.88 3.54 -1.21
C GLU A 406 3.73 3.61 0.32
N ARG A 407 3.21 4.72 0.87
CA ARG A 407 2.86 4.79 2.29
C ARG A 407 1.48 4.17 2.53
N ALA A 408 1.31 3.55 3.68
CA ALA A 408 0.05 2.94 4.07
C ALA A 408 -0.16 3.08 5.58
N ARG A 409 -1.37 2.77 6.04
CA ARG A 409 -1.68 2.64 7.45
C ARG A 409 -2.54 1.41 7.68
N SER A 410 -2.14 0.55 8.60
CA SER A 410 -2.93 -0.62 9.00
C SER A 410 -4.19 -0.18 9.76
N HIS A 411 -5.26 -0.96 9.65
CA HIS A 411 -6.43 -0.78 10.52
C HIS A 411 -6.13 -1.30 11.90
N LEU A 412 -6.64 -0.59 12.91
CA LEU A 412 -6.59 -1.08 14.27
C LEU A 412 -7.55 -2.26 14.43
N ILE A 413 -6.99 -3.46 14.60
CA ILE A 413 -7.66 -4.60 15.19
C ILE A 413 -7.03 -4.80 16.57
N THR A 414 -7.84 -4.70 17.62
CA THR A 414 -7.34 -4.89 18.98
C THR A 414 -6.96 -6.35 19.21
N GLU A 415 -6.14 -6.63 20.21
CA GLU A 415 -5.78 -8.01 20.57
C GLU A 415 -7.03 -8.83 20.93
N ALA A 416 -7.96 -8.24 21.70
CA ALA A 416 -9.23 -8.88 22.06
C ALA A 416 -10.11 -9.19 20.84
N ASP A 417 -10.20 -8.27 19.87
CA ASP A 417 -10.94 -8.54 18.62
C ASP A 417 -10.28 -9.66 17.82
N ALA A 418 -8.94 -9.68 17.77
CA ALA A 418 -8.19 -10.67 17.02
C ALA A 418 -8.29 -12.07 17.65
N GLU A 419 -8.24 -12.15 18.97
CA GLU A 419 -8.47 -13.37 19.75
C GLU A 419 -9.91 -13.88 19.58
N ALA A 420 -10.91 -13.00 19.68
CA ALA A 420 -12.31 -13.36 19.46
C ALA A 420 -12.55 -13.92 18.05
N ILE A 421 -11.95 -13.32 17.02
CA ILE A 421 -12.03 -13.81 15.64
C ILE A 421 -11.31 -15.17 15.51
N ALA A 422 -10.13 -15.35 16.12
CA ALA A 422 -9.43 -16.63 16.10
C ALA A 422 -10.27 -17.74 16.74
N ALA A 423 -10.92 -17.45 17.87
CA ALA A 423 -11.83 -18.38 18.55
C ALA A 423 -13.09 -18.68 17.72
N GLU A 424 -13.70 -17.68 17.07
CA GLU A 424 -14.87 -17.85 16.19
C GLU A 424 -14.57 -18.85 15.06
N TYR A 425 -13.38 -18.76 14.46
CA TYR A 425 -12.98 -19.62 13.34
C TYR A 425 -12.11 -20.82 13.75
N ALA A 426 -12.02 -21.16 15.04
CA ALA A 426 -11.22 -22.30 15.53
C ALA A 426 -11.64 -23.64 14.90
N HIS A 427 -12.91 -23.77 14.54
CA HIS A 427 -13.47 -24.94 13.86
C HIS A 427 -12.90 -25.17 12.43
N LEU A 428 -12.23 -24.17 11.85
CA LEU A 428 -11.56 -24.27 10.55
C LEU A 428 -10.07 -24.61 10.66
N THR A 429 -9.52 -24.78 11.87
CA THR A 429 -8.11 -25.12 12.08
C THR A 429 -7.80 -26.50 11.51
N PRO A 430 -6.99 -26.60 10.44
CA PRO A 430 -6.68 -27.90 9.87
C PRO A 430 -5.68 -28.64 10.77
N HIS A 431 -5.93 -29.92 10.97
CA HIS A 431 -4.98 -30.84 11.57
C HIS A 431 -3.97 -31.28 10.51
N LEU A 432 -2.71 -30.84 10.66
CA LEU A 432 -1.60 -31.26 9.82
C LEU A 432 -0.78 -32.28 10.61
N SER A 433 -0.96 -33.57 10.32
CA SER A 433 -0.29 -34.67 11.01
C SER A 433 1.23 -34.55 10.97
N GLU A 434 1.76 -34.00 9.89
CA GLU A 434 3.19 -33.76 9.66
C GLU A 434 3.78 -32.76 10.66
N LEU A 435 2.94 -31.93 11.30
CA LEU A 435 3.38 -30.92 12.27
C LEU A 435 3.18 -31.35 13.73
N LEU A 436 2.57 -32.51 13.99
CA LEU A 436 2.25 -32.96 15.35
C LEU A 436 3.50 -33.41 16.12
N ASP A 437 4.45 -34.06 15.45
CA ASP A 437 5.70 -34.52 16.05
C ASP A 437 6.69 -33.38 16.34
N ALA A 438 6.37 -32.17 15.87
CA ALA A 438 7.16 -30.96 16.08
C ALA A 438 6.70 -30.11 17.27
N LYS A 439 5.56 -30.43 17.90
CA LYS A 439 4.99 -29.71 19.06
C LYS A 439 5.85 -29.81 20.32
#